data_AF-A0A835IC01-F1
#
_entry.id   AF-A0A835IC01-F1
#
_cell.length_a   1.000
_cell.length_b   1.000
_cell.length_c   1.000
_cell.angle_alpha   90.00
_cell.angle_beta   90.00
_cell.angle_gamma   90.00
#
_symmetry.space_group_name_H-M   'P 1'
#
loop_
_entity.id
_entity.type
_entity.pdbx_description
1 polymer ?
#
loop_
_entity_poly.entity_id
_entity_poly.type
_entity_poly.pdbx_seq_one_letter_code
_entity_poly.pdbx_strand_id
1 'polypeptide(L)'
;MRSNHFTVFIVIITCDGAMEVSMVGILIFFGVLQQCKISADLRFQALNYCDIGVSMVLVDGGTLVDLLIGEPFYYENEGKLPWQNLRFWKERTMFDSVLSEDVVIMPCKGVLKACAMSLPDLWKSRSCLARVEGFNHSIVNATLGACSDGQISHEAPCIPYFIWQCGEIKELSEIFTVMEFDFTKPIGPCFGKAKVNFNVTGICHGFTLWIDWVMDAKSSTVLSTGPDCRYYKQGVKFLSKPVVVDVNGVCSSSECPSADLETSFDPSNGELTINYLFHQ
;
A
#
# COMPACT_ATOMS: atom_id res chain seq x y z
N MET A 1 -43.78 16.75 -19.03
CA MET A 1 -42.77 15.73 -18.70
C MET A 1 -41.89 16.32 -17.62
N ARG A 2 -41.90 15.77 -16.39
CA ARG A 2 -41.03 16.23 -15.32
C ARG A 2 -39.60 15.83 -15.69
N SER A 3 -38.71 16.81 -15.83
CA SER A 3 -37.27 16.60 -15.85
C SER A 3 -36.90 16.02 -14.49
N ASN A 4 -36.48 14.75 -14.44
CA ASN A 4 -35.90 14.17 -13.23
C ASN A 4 -34.51 14.77 -13.08
N HIS A 5 -34.43 15.88 -12.34
CA HIS A 5 -33.15 16.40 -11.86
C HIS A 5 -32.63 15.45 -10.79
N PHE A 6 -31.61 14.66 -11.12
CA PHE A 6 -30.82 13.91 -10.14
C PHE A 6 -29.71 14.83 -9.66
N THR A 7 -29.73 15.17 -8.38
CA THR A 7 -28.60 15.82 -7.71
C THR A 7 -27.69 14.72 -7.19
N VAL A 8 -26.42 14.73 -7.56
CA VAL A 8 -25.41 13.77 -7.10
C VAL A 8 -24.43 14.51 -6.20
N PHE A 9 -24.23 14.00 -4.98
CA PHE A 9 -23.32 14.60 -4.00
C PHE A 9 -21.96 13.89 -3.99
N ILE A 10 -20.89 14.66 -4.17
CA ILE A 10 -19.53 14.13 -4.35
C ILE A 10 -18.62 14.70 -3.27
N VAL A 11 -17.99 13.84 -2.47
CA VAL A 11 -16.88 14.22 -1.58
C VAL A 11 -15.55 13.84 -2.24
N ILE A 12 -14.59 14.76 -2.30
CA ILE A 12 -13.24 14.52 -2.82
C ILE A 12 -12.23 14.65 -1.68
N ILE A 13 -11.36 13.66 -1.50
CA ILE A 13 -10.24 13.73 -0.57
C ILE A 13 -8.97 13.98 -1.39
N THR A 14 -8.28 15.10 -1.13
CA THR A 14 -7.08 15.55 -1.86
C THR A 14 -5.96 15.89 -0.88
N CYS A 15 -4.70 15.69 -1.26
CA CYS A 15 -3.54 16.10 -0.46
C CYS A 15 -3.46 17.59 -0.13
N ASP A 16 -2.98 17.89 1.09
CA ASP A 16 -2.39 19.19 1.44
C ASP A 16 -1.04 19.39 0.73
N GLY A 17 -0.84 20.54 0.08
CA GLY A 17 0.51 20.99 -0.30
C GLY A 17 0.69 21.65 -1.67
N ALA A 18 -0.23 21.49 -2.63
CA ALA A 18 -0.13 22.21 -3.90
C ALA A 18 -1.48 22.34 -4.60
N MET A 19 -2.00 23.57 -4.68
CA MET A 19 -3.15 23.90 -5.54
C MET A 19 -2.92 23.48 -7.01
N GLU A 20 -1.66 23.35 -7.47
CA GLU A 20 -1.33 22.90 -8.82
C GLU A 20 -1.48 21.37 -9.03
N VAL A 21 -1.26 20.54 -8.01
CA VAL A 21 -1.46 19.07 -8.09
C VAL A 21 -2.95 18.73 -8.03
N SER A 22 -3.72 19.54 -7.28
CA SER A 22 -5.19 19.54 -7.28
C SER A 22 -5.78 19.71 -8.68
N MET A 23 -5.16 20.50 -9.57
CA MET A 23 -5.62 20.65 -10.96
C MET A 23 -5.51 19.35 -11.77
N VAL A 24 -4.51 18.51 -11.51
CA VAL A 24 -4.38 17.20 -12.17
C VAL A 24 -5.43 16.23 -11.66
N GLY A 25 -5.70 16.22 -10.34
CA GLY A 25 -6.81 15.47 -9.76
C GLY A 25 -8.17 15.90 -10.33
N ILE A 26 -8.38 17.21 -10.51
CA ILE A 26 -9.58 17.78 -11.16
C ILE A 26 -9.65 17.40 -12.65
N LEU A 27 -8.53 17.36 -13.39
CA LEU A 27 -8.50 16.96 -14.80
C LEU A 27 -8.76 15.45 -14.99
N ILE A 28 -8.20 14.61 -14.12
CA ILE A 28 -8.54 13.17 -14.05
C ILE A 28 -10.03 13.01 -13.73
N PHE A 29 -10.55 13.81 -12.79
CA PHE A 29 -11.97 13.85 -12.44
C PHE A 29 -12.87 14.22 -13.63
N PHE A 30 -12.50 15.22 -14.45
CA PHE A 30 -13.23 15.52 -15.69
C PHE A 30 -13.16 14.38 -16.71
N GLY A 31 -12.01 13.70 -16.84
CA GLY A 31 -11.85 12.54 -17.73
C GLY A 31 -12.72 11.34 -17.32
N VAL A 32 -12.78 11.04 -16.02
CA VAL A 32 -13.57 9.93 -15.46
C VAL A 32 -15.07 10.25 -15.55
N LEU A 33 -15.50 11.48 -15.26
CA LEU A 33 -16.90 11.90 -15.41
C LEU A 33 -17.38 11.84 -16.87
N GLN A 34 -16.54 12.22 -17.83
CA GLN A 34 -16.86 12.09 -19.26
C GLN A 34 -17.02 10.62 -19.69
N GLN A 35 -16.20 9.71 -19.16
CA GLN A 35 -16.32 8.28 -19.45
C GLN A 35 -17.59 7.65 -18.84
N CYS A 36 -18.03 8.14 -17.68
CA CYS A 36 -19.22 7.63 -16.98
C CYS A 36 -20.57 8.15 -17.54
N LYS A 37 -20.60 8.99 -18.59
CA LYS A 37 -21.84 9.58 -19.16
C LYS A 37 -22.77 10.23 -18.11
N ILE A 38 -22.21 10.81 -17.06
CA ILE A 38 -23.01 11.48 -16.02
C ILE A 38 -23.40 12.87 -16.54
N SER A 39 -24.58 12.97 -17.15
CA SER A 39 -25.23 14.24 -17.49
C SER A 39 -26.03 14.73 -16.29
N ALA A 40 -25.34 15.25 -15.27
CA ALA A 40 -25.98 15.82 -14.09
C ALA A 40 -25.53 17.28 -13.88
N ASP A 41 -26.45 18.09 -13.35
CA ASP A 41 -26.21 19.47 -12.94
C ASP A 41 -25.37 19.44 -11.65
N LEU A 42 -24.07 19.23 -11.81
CA LEU A 42 -23.12 19.06 -10.71
C LEU A 42 -22.90 20.41 -10.01
N ARG A 43 -23.45 20.54 -8.81
CA ARG A 43 -23.07 21.61 -7.89
C ARG A 43 -21.83 21.17 -7.13
N PHE A 44 -20.77 21.99 -7.18
CA PHE A 44 -19.54 21.79 -6.43
C PHE A 44 -19.44 22.88 -5.38
N GLN A 45 -19.27 22.51 -4.11
CA GLN A 45 -19.00 23.45 -3.03
C GLN A 45 -17.84 22.93 -2.18
N ALA A 46 -16.64 23.44 -2.42
CA ALA A 46 -15.44 23.07 -1.66
C ALA A 46 -15.55 23.62 -0.23
N LEU A 47 -15.56 22.73 0.75
CA LEU A 47 -15.38 23.04 2.16
C LEU A 47 -13.93 22.67 2.52
N ASN A 48 -13.11 23.69 2.75
CA ASN A 48 -11.82 23.50 3.39
C ASN A 48 -12.05 23.28 4.88
N TYR A 49 -11.91 22.05 5.37
CA TYR A 49 -11.83 21.79 6.80
C TYR A 49 -10.36 21.87 7.26
N CYS A 50 -10.14 22.65 8.31
CA CYS A 50 -8.86 23.10 8.87
C CYS A 50 -7.71 22.08 8.92
N ASP A 51 -6.48 22.55 8.67
CA ASP A 51 -5.14 21.99 8.96
C ASP A 51 -4.84 20.53 8.54
N ILE A 52 -5.79 19.88 7.87
CA ILE A 52 -5.74 18.51 7.42
C ILE A 52 -6.33 18.54 6.01
N GLY A 53 -5.48 18.68 4.99
CA GLY A 53 -5.86 18.80 3.58
C GLY A 53 -6.85 17.74 3.17
N VAL A 54 -8.13 18.10 3.24
CA VAL A 54 -9.28 17.30 2.82
C VAL A 54 -10.20 18.32 2.15
N SER A 55 -10.24 18.31 0.82
CA SER A 55 -11.17 19.14 0.04
C SER A 55 -12.58 18.56 0.06
N MET A 56 -13.21 18.53 1.24
CA MET A 56 -14.55 17.97 1.39
C MET A 56 -15.56 18.80 0.59
N VAL A 57 -16.30 18.19 -0.34
CA VAL A 57 -17.41 18.86 -1.02
C VAL A 57 -18.70 18.29 -0.46
N LEU A 58 -19.36 19.03 0.43
CA LEU A 58 -20.74 18.75 0.83
C LEU A 58 -21.61 19.80 0.19
N VAL A 59 -22.55 19.38 -0.65
CA VAL A 59 -23.59 20.27 -1.15
C VAL A 59 -24.87 19.96 -0.38
N ASP A 60 -25.47 21.01 0.17
CA ASP A 60 -26.76 21.05 0.86
C ASP A 60 -26.91 20.27 2.19
N GLY A 61 -27.37 20.99 3.22
CA GLY A 61 -27.43 20.58 4.62
C GLY A 61 -28.59 19.62 4.97
N GLY A 62 -28.88 18.66 4.09
CA GLY A 62 -29.97 17.70 4.27
C GLY A 62 -29.93 16.44 3.41
N THR A 63 -28.89 16.23 2.59
CA THR A 63 -28.81 15.08 1.67
C THR A 63 -27.58 14.23 1.94
N LEU A 64 -27.74 12.90 1.86
CA LEU A 64 -26.65 11.93 2.01
C LEU A 64 -25.71 11.97 0.78
N VAL A 65 -24.48 11.50 0.95
CA VAL A 65 -23.43 11.49 -0.07
C VAL A 65 -23.53 10.23 -0.94
N ASP A 66 -23.74 10.41 -2.24
CA ASP A 66 -23.85 9.31 -3.22
C ASP A 66 -22.50 8.87 -3.80
N LEU A 67 -21.46 9.70 -3.71
CA LEU A 67 -20.14 9.42 -4.26
C LEU A 67 -19.02 9.94 -3.35
N LEU A 68 -18.16 9.04 -2.89
CA LEU A 68 -16.94 9.36 -2.15
C LEU A 68 -15.72 8.98 -2.97
N ILE A 69 -14.92 9.98 -3.35
CA ILE A 69 -13.70 9.81 -4.12
C ILE A 69 -12.50 10.27 -3.28
N GLY A 70 -11.42 9.51 -3.29
CA GLY A 70 -10.14 9.96 -2.77
C GLY A 70 -9.02 9.66 -3.75
N GLU A 71 -8.06 10.57 -3.81
CA GLU A 71 -6.71 10.20 -4.23
C GLU A 71 -6.05 9.55 -3.00
N PRO A 72 -5.76 8.24 -2.98
CA PRO A 72 -5.19 7.57 -1.81
C PRO A 72 -3.68 7.86 -1.69
N PHE A 73 -3.33 9.14 -1.83
CA PHE A 73 -2.01 9.72 -1.66
C PHE A 73 -2.16 10.82 -0.61
N TYR A 74 -1.19 10.89 0.31
CA TYR A 74 -1.15 11.87 1.38
C TYR A 74 0.28 12.39 1.48
N TYR A 75 0.50 13.68 1.23
CA TYR A 75 1.84 14.29 1.23
C TYR A 75 2.56 14.09 2.58
N GLU A 76 1.84 14.17 3.70
CA GLU A 76 2.39 13.88 5.04
C GLU A 76 2.89 12.44 5.23
N ASN A 77 2.46 11.54 4.36
CA ASN A 77 2.91 10.15 4.31
C ASN A 77 4.00 9.93 3.26
N GLU A 78 4.48 10.99 2.60
CA GLU A 78 5.63 10.93 1.72
C GLU A 78 6.86 10.46 2.51
N GLY A 79 7.27 9.22 2.28
CA GLY A 79 8.35 8.58 3.03
C GLY A 79 7.93 7.61 4.13
N LYS A 80 6.63 7.39 4.35
CA LYS A 80 6.13 6.30 5.20
C LYS A 80 5.84 5.04 4.37
N LEU A 81 5.43 3.96 5.04
CA LEU A 81 5.08 2.67 4.41
C LEU A 81 3.78 2.79 3.59
N PRO A 82 3.62 2.01 2.49
CA PRO A 82 2.50 2.20 1.55
C PRO A 82 1.11 2.10 2.17
N TRP A 83 0.93 1.21 3.16
CA TRP A 83 -0.35 1.02 3.85
C TRP A 83 -0.74 2.18 4.77
N GLN A 84 0.15 3.15 5.02
CA GLN A 84 -0.21 4.38 5.74
C GLN A 84 -1.24 5.21 4.97
N ASN A 85 -1.36 5.01 3.66
CA ASN A 85 -2.40 5.61 2.82
C ASN A 85 -3.78 4.94 2.99
N LEU A 86 -3.89 3.85 3.77
CA LEU A 86 -5.19 3.35 4.27
C LEU A 86 -5.88 4.37 5.19
N ARG A 87 -5.25 5.51 5.47
CA ARG A 87 -5.91 6.74 5.94
C ARG A 87 -7.20 7.04 5.17
N PHE A 88 -7.27 6.78 3.86
CA PHE A 88 -8.51 6.92 3.08
C PHE A 88 -9.65 6.10 3.68
N TRP A 89 -9.38 4.86 4.07
CA TRP A 89 -10.38 3.98 4.68
C TRP A 89 -10.85 4.50 6.05
N LYS A 90 -9.93 5.07 6.82
CA LYS A 90 -10.24 5.73 8.10
C LYS A 90 -11.15 6.94 7.89
N GLU A 91 -10.84 7.80 6.92
CA GLU A 91 -11.65 8.97 6.56
C GLU A 91 -13.04 8.56 6.03
N ARG A 92 -13.10 7.56 5.14
CA ARG A 92 -14.37 6.94 4.71
C ARG A 92 -15.22 6.45 5.88
N THR A 93 -14.59 5.96 6.94
CA THR A 93 -15.30 5.52 8.14
C THR A 93 -15.82 6.68 8.98
N MET A 94 -15.07 7.78 9.06
CA MET A 94 -15.53 8.99 9.74
C MET A 94 -16.77 9.60 9.06
N PHE A 95 -16.90 9.42 7.74
CA PHE A 95 -18.05 9.91 6.97
C PHE A 95 -19.25 8.97 6.93
N ASP A 96 -19.20 7.80 7.57
CA ASP A 96 -20.23 6.76 7.43
C ASP A 96 -21.66 7.26 7.68
N SER A 97 -21.85 8.17 8.65
CA SER A 97 -23.17 8.73 8.99
C SER A 97 -23.77 9.68 7.95
N VAL A 98 -22.96 10.15 7.00
CA VAL A 98 -23.41 11.05 5.93
C VAL A 98 -23.38 10.38 4.56
N LEU A 99 -23.00 9.10 4.45
CA LEU A 99 -23.04 8.34 3.20
C LEU A 99 -24.45 7.81 2.92
N SER A 100 -24.86 7.77 1.66
CA SER A 100 -26.10 7.12 1.24
C SER A 100 -25.96 5.59 1.29
N GLU A 101 -27.08 4.87 1.33
CA GLU A 101 -27.06 3.39 1.29
C GLU A 101 -26.41 2.86 0.00
N ASP A 102 -26.63 3.53 -1.14
CA ASP A 102 -26.08 3.17 -2.45
C ASP A 102 -24.80 3.95 -2.83
N VAL A 103 -24.05 4.43 -1.83
CA VAL A 103 -22.85 5.24 -2.07
C VAL A 103 -21.84 4.50 -2.95
N VAL A 104 -21.31 5.20 -3.95
CA VAL A 104 -20.17 4.73 -4.76
C VAL A 104 -18.88 5.22 -4.11
N ILE A 105 -17.93 4.32 -3.87
CA ILE A 105 -16.65 4.64 -3.22
C ILE A 105 -15.50 4.35 -4.17
N MET A 106 -14.60 5.31 -4.35
CA MET A 106 -13.46 5.25 -5.25
C MET A 106 -12.19 5.79 -4.54
N PRO A 107 -11.13 4.98 -4.38
CA PRO A 107 -11.05 3.56 -4.69
C PRO A 107 -12.07 2.75 -3.89
N CYS A 108 -12.59 1.65 -4.45
CA CYS A 108 -13.53 0.77 -3.76
C CYS A 108 -12.82 -0.27 -2.89
N LYS A 109 -11.56 -0.57 -3.18
CA LYS A 109 -10.76 -1.58 -2.48
C LYS A 109 -9.27 -1.26 -2.58
N GLY A 110 -8.53 -1.55 -1.51
CA GLY A 110 -7.06 -1.65 -1.53
C GLY A 110 -6.64 -3.11 -1.54
N VAL A 111 -5.57 -3.47 -2.24
CA VAL A 111 -5.02 -4.83 -2.27
C VAL A 111 -3.56 -4.80 -1.86
N LEU A 112 -3.21 -5.43 -0.74
CA LEU A 112 -1.82 -5.61 -0.36
C LEU A 112 -1.20 -6.69 -1.24
N LYS A 113 -0.26 -6.27 -2.07
CA LYS A 113 0.56 -7.14 -2.92
C LYS A 113 1.92 -7.35 -2.29
N ALA A 114 2.54 -8.48 -2.62
CA ALA A 114 3.92 -8.74 -2.27
C ALA A 114 4.66 -9.56 -3.34
N CYS A 115 5.99 -9.47 -3.33
CA CYS A 115 6.90 -10.30 -4.11
C CYS A 115 8.13 -10.63 -3.26
N ALA A 116 8.60 -11.88 -3.31
CA ALA A 116 9.88 -12.25 -2.72
C ALA A 116 11.03 -11.79 -3.63
N MET A 117 11.98 -11.04 -3.07
CA MET A 117 13.01 -10.37 -3.88
C MET A 117 14.43 -10.66 -3.40
N SER A 118 15.35 -10.71 -4.36
CA SER A 118 16.77 -10.55 -4.15
C SER A 118 17.13 -9.07 -4.26
N LEU A 119 17.67 -8.51 -3.18
CA LEU A 119 17.99 -7.09 -3.01
C LEU A 119 19.39 -6.94 -2.36
N PRO A 120 20.47 -7.44 -2.98
CA PRO A 120 21.78 -7.57 -2.32
C PRO A 120 22.35 -6.25 -1.82
N ASP A 121 22.29 -5.18 -2.60
CA ASP A 121 22.87 -3.89 -2.20
C ASP A 121 22.06 -3.22 -1.09
N LEU A 122 20.73 -3.31 -1.19
CA LEU A 122 19.84 -2.80 -0.17
C LEU A 122 19.97 -3.59 1.15
N TRP A 123 20.03 -4.92 1.09
CA TRP A 123 20.24 -5.75 2.27
C TRP A 123 21.61 -5.48 2.92
N LYS A 124 22.68 -5.34 2.14
CA LYS A 124 24.02 -4.96 2.64
C LYS A 124 23.97 -3.64 3.43
N SER A 125 23.19 -2.65 2.98
CA SER A 125 23.03 -1.36 3.68
C SER A 125 22.44 -1.50 5.09
N ARG A 126 21.82 -2.64 5.39
CA ARG A 126 21.23 -2.99 6.69
C ARG A 126 21.88 -4.19 7.36
N SER A 127 22.94 -4.75 6.79
CA SER A 127 23.64 -5.90 7.36
C SER A 127 24.39 -5.50 8.64
N CYS A 128 24.48 -6.42 9.61
CA CYS A 128 25.24 -6.18 10.83
C CYS A 128 26.70 -5.84 10.53
N LEU A 129 27.17 -4.75 11.12
CA LEU A 129 28.57 -4.35 11.13
C LEU A 129 29.34 -5.12 12.20
N ALA A 130 30.55 -5.55 11.87
CA ALA A 130 31.48 -6.16 12.80
C ALA A 130 32.75 -5.29 12.89
N ARG A 131 33.91 -5.83 12.51
CA ARG A 131 35.10 -5.02 12.32
C ARG A 131 35.13 -4.43 10.92
N VAL A 132 35.22 -3.11 10.84
CA VAL A 132 35.40 -2.34 9.61
C VAL A 132 36.66 -1.51 9.79
N GLU A 133 37.62 -1.65 8.86
CA GLU A 133 38.93 -0.99 8.93
C GLU A 133 39.65 -1.17 10.30
N GLY A 134 39.51 -2.36 10.91
CA GLY A 134 40.14 -2.70 12.19
C GLY A 134 39.36 -2.30 13.45
N PHE A 135 38.35 -1.44 13.33
CA PHE A 135 37.54 -0.95 14.46
C PHE A 135 36.24 -1.76 14.62
N ASN A 136 35.89 -2.10 15.86
CA ASN A 136 34.65 -2.81 16.14
C ASN A 136 33.46 -1.84 16.15
N HIS A 137 32.54 -2.01 15.19
CA HIS A 137 31.32 -1.24 15.05
C HIS A 137 30.06 -1.99 15.52
N SER A 138 30.20 -3.16 16.15
CA SER A 138 29.05 -3.99 16.54
C SER A 138 28.04 -3.25 17.44
N ILE A 139 28.48 -2.24 18.20
CA ILE A 139 27.65 -1.46 19.11
C ILE A 139 26.56 -0.64 18.39
N VAL A 140 26.78 -0.24 17.12
CA VAL A 140 25.78 0.58 16.39
C VAL A 140 24.67 -0.26 15.76
N ASN A 141 24.84 -1.59 15.67
CA ASN A 141 23.85 -2.47 15.02
C ASN A 141 22.47 -2.40 15.67
N ALA A 142 22.42 -2.27 17.00
CA ALA A 142 21.17 -2.12 17.73
C ALA A 142 20.48 -0.77 17.40
N THR A 143 21.26 0.30 17.25
CA THR A 143 20.75 1.64 16.93
C THR A 143 20.28 1.74 15.47
N LEU A 144 20.94 1.06 14.54
CA LEU A 144 20.64 1.13 13.10
C LEU A 144 19.55 0.14 12.66
N GLY A 145 19.09 -0.74 13.54
CA GLY A 145 18.13 -1.80 13.20
C GLY A 145 18.71 -2.79 12.20
N ALA A 146 19.95 -3.22 12.41
CA ALA A 146 20.65 -4.10 11.48
C ALA A 146 20.04 -5.52 11.44
N CYS A 147 20.00 -6.11 10.25
CA CYS A 147 19.63 -7.51 10.03
C CYS A 147 20.72 -8.42 10.61
N SER A 148 20.38 -9.29 11.56
CA SER A 148 21.34 -10.05 12.38
C SER A 148 21.30 -11.56 12.16
N ASP A 149 22.43 -12.21 12.39
CA ASP A 149 22.61 -13.67 12.33
C ASP A 149 22.27 -14.38 13.66
N GLY A 150 21.25 -13.89 14.38
CA GLY A 150 20.64 -14.64 15.50
C GLY A 150 21.03 -14.24 16.93
N GLN A 151 21.57 -13.04 17.17
CA GLN A 151 21.88 -12.57 18.55
C GLN A 151 21.03 -11.41 19.05
N ILE A 152 20.31 -10.71 18.18
CA ILE A 152 19.46 -9.58 18.56
C ILE A 152 18.03 -9.94 18.17
N SER A 153 17.14 -10.16 19.15
CA SER A 153 15.75 -10.63 18.94
C SER A 153 14.82 -9.58 18.33
N HIS A 154 15.36 -8.54 17.68
CA HIS A 154 14.56 -7.55 17.00
C HIS A 154 14.29 -8.04 15.58
N GLU A 155 13.02 -8.27 15.30
CA GLU A 155 12.53 -8.55 13.96
C GLU A 155 13.02 -7.45 13.01
N ALA A 156 13.53 -7.83 11.84
CA ALA A 156 14.03 -6.84 10.89
C ALA A 156 12.90 -5.85 10.54
N PRO A 157 13.18 -4.54 10.56
CA PRO A 157 12.15 -3.53 10.34
C PRO A 157 11.62 -3.59 8.91
N CYS A 158 10.36 -3.23 8.73
CA CYS A 158 9.84 -2.92 7.41
C CYS A 158 10.13 -1.45 7.10
N ILE A 159 10.77 -1.16 5.97
CA ILE A 159 11.23 0.20 5.63
C ILE A 159 10.79 0.57 4.21
N PRO A 160 10.34 1.81 3.97
CA PRO A 160 9.95 2.26 2.63
C PRO A 160 11.15 2.62 1.75
N TYR A 161 11.19 2.11 0.52
CA TYR A 161 12.22 2.41 -0.49
C TYR A 161 11.64 2.56 -1.89
N PHE A 162 12.31 3.33 -2.74
CA PHE A 162 12.11 3.26 -4.18
C PHE A 162 12.91 2.07 -4.71
N ILE A 163 12.26 0.91 -4.90
CA ILE A 163 12.96 -0.32 -5.29
C ILE A 163 13.78 -0.15 -6.57
N TRP A 164 13.27 0.63 -7.52
CA TRP A 164 13.95 0.91 -8.78
C TRP A 164 15.31 1.63 -8.61
N GLN A 165 15.58 2.26 -7.45
CA GLN A 165 16.84 2.94 -7.13
C GLN A 165 17.80 2.06 -6.30
N CYS A 166 17.42 0.83 -5.96
CA CYS A 166 18.15 -0.01 -5.01
C CYS A 166 19.27 -0.87 -5.63
N GLY A 167 19.78 -0.47 -6.80
CA GLY A 167 20.85 -1.20 -7.48
C GLY A 167 20.37 -2.51 -8.08
N GLU A 168 21.05 -3.61 -7.77
CA GLU A 168 20.64 -4.93 -8.24
C GLU A 168 19.32 -5.38 -7.57
N ILE A 169 18.33 -5.67 -8.40
CA ILE A 169 17.03 -6.20 -7.96
C ILE A 169 16.66 -7.41 -8.82
N LYS A 170 16.07 -8.43 -8.20
CA LYS A 170 15.56 -9.61 -8.91
C LYS A 170 14.36 -10.20 -8.17
N GLU A 171 13.26 -10.42 -8.89
CA GLU A 171 12.08 -11.12 -8.39
C GLU A 171 12.37 -12.62 -8.33
N LEU A 172 12.00 -13.26 -7.20
CA LEU A 172 12.20 -14.69 -6.95
C LEU A 172 10.89 -15.48 -6.88
N SER A 173 9.76 -14.78 -6.81
CA SER A 173 8.41 -15.32 -6.87
C SER A 173 7.57 -14.50 -7.83
N GLU A 174 6.42 -15.05 -8.26
CA GLU A 174 5.37 -14.22 -8.82
C GLU A 174 4.85 -13.21 -7.79
N ILE A 175 4.19 -12.16 -8.28
CA ILE A 175 3.47 -11.20 -7.44
C ILE A 175 2.22 -11.88 -6.89
N PHE A 176 2.04 -11.86 -5.58
CA PHE A 176 0.88 -12.47 -4.92
C PHE A 176 0.09 -11.44 -4.10
N THR A 177 -1.20 -11.69 -3.95
CA THR A 177 -2.07 -10.92 -3.05
C THR A 177 -1.96 -11.51 -1.64
N VAL A 178 -1.71 -10.65 -0.66
CA VAL A 178 -1.60 -11.02 0.75
C VAL A 178 -2.92 -10.81 1.49
N MET A 179 -3.56 -9.67 1.26
CA MET A 179 -4.87 -9.32 1.83
C MET A 179 -5.55 -8.21 1.04
N GLU A 180 -6.84 -8.01 1.31
CA GLU A 180 -7.65 -6.98 0.68
C GLU A 180 -8.33 -6.12 1.74
N PHE A 181 -8.54 -4.84 1.41
CA PHE A 181 -9.17 -3.83 2.26
C PHE A 181 -10.42 -3.31 1.57
N ASP A 182 -11.58 -3.66 2.11
CA ASP A 182 -12.89 -3.35 1.52
C ASP A 182 -13.38 -1.97 1.98
N PHE A 183 -13.20 -0.96 1.13
CA PHE A 183 -13.59 0.42 1.44
C PHE A 183 -15.09 0.66 1.30
N THR A 184 -15.86 -0.33 0.83
CA THR A 184 -17.32 -0.26 0.87
C THR A 184 -17.86 -0.37 2.30
N LYS A 185 -17.03 -0.81 3.26
CA LYS A 185 -17.38 -0.98 4.67
C LYS A 185 -16.53 -0.06 5.56
N PRO A 186 -17.00 0.23 6.78
CA PRO A 186 -16.17 0.85 7.81
C PRO A 186 -14.86 0.08 8.05
N ILE A 187 -13.82 0.80 8.46
CA ILE A 187 -12.50 0.26 8.77
C ILE A 187 -12.58 -0.73 9.91
N GLY A 188 -11.86 -1.84 9.75
CA GLY A 188 -11.79 -2.90 10.75
C GLY A 188 -10.46 -3.64 10.71
N PRO A 189 -10.19 -4.49 11.72
CA PRO A 189 -9.02 -5.35 11.70
C PRO A 189 -9.11 -6.33 10.53
N CYS A 190 -7.98 -6.59 9.89
CA CYS A 190 -7.91 -7.50 8.75
C CYS A 190 -6.71 -8.42 8.88
N PHE A 191 -6.86 -9.65 8.40
CA PHE A 191 -5.84 -10.67 8.44
C PHE A 191 -5.65 -11.27 7.04
N GLY A 192 -4.40 -11.48 6.67
CA GLY A 192 -3.98 -12.04 5.39
C GLY A 192 -3.04 -13.21 5.58
N LYS A 193 -3.15 -14.21 4.72
CA LYS A 193 -2.16 -15.27 4.60
C LYS A 193 -1.98 -15.62 3.13
N ALA A 194 -0.73 -15.70 2.70
CA ALA A 194 -0.39 -16.11 1.34
C ALA A 194 0.76 -17.12 1.36
N LYS A 195 0.65 -18.14 0.51
CA LYS A 195 1.76 -19.04 0.20
C LYS A 195 2.59 -18.45 -0.91
N VAL A 196 3.89 -18.35 -0.68
CA VAL A 196 4.90 -17.87 -1.62
C VAL A 196 5.53 -19.08 -2.29
N ASN A 197 5.33 -19.19 -3.60
CA ASN A 197 5.99 -20.19 -4.42
C ASN A 197 7.15 -19.52 -5.15
N PHE A 198 8.37 -19.99 -4.89
CA PHE A 198 9.54 -19.49 -5.59
C PHE A 198 9.63 -20.13 -6.96
N ASN A 199 9.82 -19.31 -7.99
CA ASN A 199 9.91 -19.74 -9.38
C ASN A 199 11.28 -19.43 -10.01
N VAL A 200 12.16 -18.71 -9.28
CA VAL A 200 13.51 -18.38 -9.74
C VAL A 200 14.54 -18.65 -8.65
N THR A 201 15.61 -19.38 -9.00
CA THR A 201 16.77 -19.62 -8.12
C THR A 201 17.49 -18.30 -7.80
N GLY A 202 17.88 -18.12 -6.54
CA GLY A 202 18.59 -16.94 -6.06
C GLY A 202 18.71 -16.88 -4.54
N ILE A 203 19.07 -15.70 -4.02
CA ILE A 203 19.13 -15.43 -2.59
C ILE A 203 18.00 -14.46 -2.24
N CYS A 204 17.01 -14.94 -1.49
CA CYS A 204 15.92 -14.12 -0.98
C CYS A 204 16.44 -13.24 0.16
N HIS A 205 16.30 -11.93 0.02
CA HIS A 205 16.72 -10.96 1.02
C HIS A 205 15.53 -10.38 1.80
N GLY A 206 14.32 -10.52 1.29
CA GLY A 206 13.10 -10.00 1.90
C GLY A 206 11.89 -10.07 0.98
N PHE A 207 10.78 -9.55 1.51
CA PHE A 207 9.54 -9.34 0.77
C PHE A 207 9.35 -7.86 0.52
N THR A 208 9.04 -7.51 -0.73
CA THR A 208 8.62 -6.16 -1.11
C THR A 208 7.10 -6.14 -1.16
N LEU A 209 6.48 -5.16 -0.52
CA LEU A 209 5.03 -5.02 -0.38
C LEU A 209 4.55 -3.64 -0.82
N TRP A 210 3.35 -3.57 -1.40
CA TRP A 210 2.72 -2.33 -1.85
C TRP A 210 1.19 -2.48 -1.90
N ILE A 211 0.48 -1.37 -2.16
CA ILE A 211 -0.97 -1.37 -2.31
C ILE A 211 -1.34 -1.13 -3.77
N ASP A 212 -2.15 -2.01 -4.33
CA ASP A 212 -2.90 -1.72 -5.55
C ASP A 212 -4.27 -1.13 -5.17
N TRP A 213 -4.62 0.00 -5.75
CA TRP A 213 -5.90 0.69 -5.53
C TRP A 213 -6.87 0.34 -6.65
N VAL A 214 -7.95 -0.35 -6.30
CA VAL A 214 -9.00 -0.73 -7.24
C VAL A 214 -10.02 0.42 -7.30
N MET A 215 -10.14 1.03 -8.47
CA MET A 215 -10.90 2.28 -8.63
C MET A 215 -12.40 2.05 -8.81
N ASP A 216 -12.79 0.87 -9.30
CA ASP A 216 -14.18 0.55 -9.60
C ASP A 216 -14.56 -0.88 -9.18
N ALA A 217 -15.85 -1.09 -8.93
CA ALA A 217 -16.38 -2.38 -8.46
C ALA A 217 -16.16 -3.55 -9.44
N LYS A 218 -15.95 -3.29 -10.74
CA LYS A 218 -15.65 -4.32 -11.75
C LYS A 218 -14.16 -4.64 -11.80
N SER A 219 -13.33 -3.95 -11.01
CA SER A 219 -11.87 -4.05 -11.02
C SER A 219 -11.27 -3.81 -12.41
N SER A 220 -11.92 -2.94 -13.21
CA SER A 220 -11.46 -2.64 -14.56
C SER A 220 -10.26 -1.68 -14.58
N THR A 221 -10.17 -0.83 -13.56
CA THR A 221 -9.10 0.15 -13.38
C THR A 221 -8.41 -0.10 -12.05
N VAL A 222 -7.11 -0.38 -12.10
CA VAL A 222 -6.26 -0.60 -10.93
C VAL A 222 -5.05 0.32 -11.02
N LEU A 223 -4.85 1.12 -9.97
CA LEU A 223 -3.65 1.94 -9.80
C LEU A 223 -2.66 1.19 -8.91
N SER A 224 -1.62 0.63 -9.51
CA SER A 224 -0.55 -0.03 -8.75
C SER A 224 0.45 0.96 -8.18
N THR A 225 0.97 0.66 -6.99
CA THR A 225 2.12 1.36 -6.37
C THR A 225 3.37 0.48 -6.31
N GLY A 226 3.39 -0.59 -7.12
CA GLY A 226 4.45 -1.60 -7.13
C GLY A 226 5.80 -1.12 -7.67
N PRO A 227 6.80 -2.02 -7.70
CA PRO A 227 8.19 -1.69 -8.06
C PRO A 227 8.39 -1.03 -9.44
N ASP A 228 7.50 -1.29 -10.39
CA ASP A 228 7.53 -0.65 -11.72
C ASP A 228 7.16 0.84 -11.68
N CYS A 229 6.47 1.28 -10.63
CA CYS A 229 6.04 2.66 -10.45
C CYS A 229 7.12 3.48 -9.74
N ARG A 230 7.73 4.41 -10.48
CA ARG A 230 8.88 5.20 -9.98
C ARG A 230 8.53 6.29 -8.97
N TYR A 231 7.25 6.62 -8.84
CA TYR A 231 6.74 7.70 -7.97
C TYR A 231 6.36 7.24 -6.57
N TYR A 232 6.22 5.93 -6.36
CA TYR A 232 5.84 5.37 -5.07
C TYR A 232 6.98 4.59 -4.45
N LYS A 233 7.09 4.67 -3.12
CA LYS A 233 7.94 3.77 -2.34
C LYS A 233 7.18 2.47 -2.09
N GLN A 234 7.91 1.37 -2.03
CA GLN A 234 7.42 0.07 -1.59
C GLN A 234 7.94 -0.22 -0.18
N GLY A 235 7.18 -0.96 0.61
CA GLY A 235 7.63 -1.44 1.92
C GLY A 235 8.51 -2.67 1.74
N VAL A 236 9.71 -2.68 2.32
CA VAL A 236 10.61 -3.84 2.26
C VAL A 236 10.71 -4.45 3.64
N LYS A 237 10.19 -5.68 3.79
CA LYS A 237 10.38 -6.52 4.96
C LYS A 237 11.62 -7.38 4.74
N PHE A 238 12.75 -6.97 5.31
CA PHE A 238 13.98 -7.76 5.22
C PHE A 238 13.86 -9.06 6.02
N LEU A 239 14.58 -10.08 5.55
CA LEU A 239 14.89 -11.23 6.37
C LEU A 239 16.05 -10.90 7.31
N SER A 240 15.98 -11.39 8.54
CA SER A 240 17.13 -11.35 9.47
C SER A 240 18.38 -11.97 8.84
N LYS A 241 18.19 -13.09 8.13
CA LYS A 241 19.20 -13.78 7.35
C LYS A 241 18.70 -14.07 5.93
N PRO A 242 19.50 -13.80 4.89
CA PRO A 242 19.15 -14.15 3.52
C PRO A 242 18.98 -15.67 3.37
N VAL A 243 18.00 -16.07 2.57
CA VAL A 243 17.65 -17.48 2.35
C VAL A 243 18.01 -17.87 0.93
N VAL A 244 18.79 -18.95 0.77
CA VAL A 244 19.06 -19.53 -0.54
C VAL A 244 17.80 -20.26 -1.02
N VAL A 245 17.36 -19.93 -2.22
CA VAL A 245 16.21 -20.52 -2.89
C VAL A 245 16.74 -21.22 -4.13
N ASP A 246 16.62 -22.55 -4.18
CA ASP A 246 16.99 -23.34 -5.36
C ASP A 246 15.77 -24.07 -5.92
N VAL A 247 15.32 -23.61 -7.09
CA VAL A 247 14.15 -24.17 -7.79
C VAL A 247 14.56 -25.32 -8.73
N ASN A 248 15.85 -25.40 -9.10
CA ASN A 248 16.39 -26.41 -10.03
C ASN A 248 17.18 -27.52 -9.32
N GLY A 249 17.33 -27.41 -8.00
CA GLY A 249 17.96 -28.44 -7.19
C GLY A 249 17.27 -29.78 -7.36
N VAL A 250 18.05 -30.86 -7.47
CA VAL A 250 17.53 -32.23 -7.40
C VAL A 250 17.03 -32.45 -5.97
N CYS A 251 15.79 -32.07 -5.68
CA CYS A 251 15.20 -32.30 -4.37
C CYS A 251 15.03 -33.81 -4.17
N SER A 252 15.73 -34.37 -3.16
CA SER A 252 15.51 -35.72 -2.66
C SER A 252 14.18 -35.88 -1.90
N SER A 253 13.45 -34.78 -1.68
CA SER A 253 12.11 -34.69 -1.12
C SER A 253 11.21 -33.92 -2.09
N SER A 254 9.96 -34.34 -2.25
CA SER A 254 9.06 -33.93 -3.33
C SER A 254 8.46 -32.51 -3.23
N GLU A 255 9.09 -31.57 -2.51
CA GLU A 255 8.52 -30.23 -2.28
C GLU A 255 9.47 -29.12 -2.76
N CYS A 256 8.93 -28.19 -3.54
CA CYS A 256 9.65 -26.99 -3.99
C CYS A 256 9.82 -26.02 -2.81
N PRO A 257 10.89 -25.21 -2.77
CA PRO A 257 11.05 -24.20 -1.72
C PRO A 257 9.83 -23.27 -1.73
N SER A 258 9.27 -23.03 -0.56
CA SER A 258 8.12 -22.14 -0.39
C SER A 258 8.21 -21.38 0.93
N ALA A 259 7.38 -20.36 1.09
CA ALA A 259 7.23 -19.67 2.35
C ALA A 259 5.76 -19.33 2.59
N ASP A 260 5.37 -19.18 3.85
CA ASP A 260 4.10 -18.56 4.22
C ASP A 260 4.37 -17.12 4.66
N LEU A 261 3.53 -16.20 4.18
CA LEU A 261 3.49 -14.81 4.63
C LEU A 261 2.15 -14.55 5.30
N GLU A 262 2.18 -14.08 6.54
CA GLU A 262 1.00 -13.73 7.33
C GLU A 262 1.03 -12.25 7.70
N THR A 263 -0.10 -11.57 7.51
CA THR A 263 -0.21 -10.14 7.81
C THR A 263 -1.42 -9.83 8.66
N SER A 264 -1.28 -8.87 9.56
CA SER A 264 -2.35 -8.37 10.43
C SER A 264 -2.35 -6.85 10.40
N PHE A 265 -3.49 -6.26 10.04
CA PHE A 265 -3.70 -4.81 10.04
C PHE A 265 -4.44 -4.36 11.31
N ASP A 266 -3.86 -3.40 12.03
CA ASP A 266 -4.46 -2.78 13.21
C ASP A 266 -5.04 -1.39 12.84
N PRO A 267 -6.37 -1.23 12.82
CA PRO A 267 -7.00 0.02 12.42
C PRO A 267 -6.82 1.16 13.45
N SER A 268 -6.40 0.85 14.69
CA SER A 268 -6.25 1.85 15.75
C SER A 268 -5.04 2.77 15.54
N ASN A 269 -3.97 2.22 14.96
CA ASN A 269 -2.71 2.91 14.68
C ASN A 269 -2.34 2.91 13.18
N GLY A 270 -3.03 2.11 12.35
CA GLY A 270 -2.74 1.97 10.92
C GLY A 270 -1.51 1.11 10.62
N GLU A 271 -1.01 0.36 11.60
CA GLU A 271 0.16 -0.51 11.46
C GLU A 271 -0.17 -1.86 10.85
N LEU A 272 0.83 -2.42 10.17
CA LEU A 272 0.76 -3.74 9.55
C LEU A 272 1.89 -4.61 10.11
N THR A 273 1.50 -5.65 10.84
CA THR A 273 2.45 -6.70 11.28
C THR A 273 2.60 -7.72 10.17
N ILE A 274 3.85 -8.11 9.87
CA ILE A 274 4.19 -9.02 8.77
C ILE A 274 5.09 -10.14 9.32
N ASN A 275 4.57 -11.36 9.38
CA ASN A 275 5.29 -12.55 9.79
C ASN A 275 5.53 -13.45 8.58
N TYR A 276 6.62 -14.22 8.60
CA TYR A 276 6.94 -15.18 7.55
C TYR A 276 7.54 -16.46 8.10
N LEU A 277 7.33 -17.57 7.37
CA LEU A 277 7.90 -18.88 7.67
C LEU A 277 8.37 -19.54 6.37
N PHE A 278 9.64 -19.91 6.28
CA PHE A 278 10.18 -20.64 5.12
C PHE A 278 10.06 -22.14 5.32
N HIS A 279 9.67 -22.85 4.26
CA HIS A 279 9.61 -24.30 4.15
C HIS A 279 10.68 -24.73 3.14
N GLN A 280 11.70 -25.46 3.60
CA GLN A 280 12.81 -26.00 2.82
C GLN A 280 12.82 -27.53 2.89
#